data_AF-A0A0K2VA00-F1
#
_entry.id   AF-A0A0K2VA00-F1
#
_cell.length_a   1.000
_cell.length_b   1.000
_cell.length_c   1.000
_cell.angle_alpha   90.00
_cell.angle_beta   90.00
_cell.angle_gamma   90.00
#
_symmetry.space_group_name_H-M   'P 1'
#
loop_
_entity.id
_entity.type
_entity.pdbx_description
1 polymer ?
#
loop_
_entity_poly.entity_id
_entity_poly.type
_entity_poly.pdbx_seq_one_letter_code
_entity_poly.pdbx_strand_id
1 'polypeptide(L)'
;MDTVKCSRGLIFKGAKMKKDGKYLSRKEGSGGHNLKRDSELWGDLKKKIKENPTKSMNRLSNEFYVDEGTIRRDVKEAFGLSSYTRTQHHLLTDTLKEMRLQRCKKVRAFIKANTSTCVLV
;
A
#
# COMPACT_ATOMS: atom_id res chain seq x y z
N MET A 1 5.81 29.38 -42.39
CA MET A 1 4.65 28.88 -41.61
C MET A 1 4.76 27.38 -41.61
N ASP A 2 5.04 26.78 -40.45
CA ASP A 2 5.23 25.35 -40.37
C ASP A 2 3.87 24.64 -40.44
N THR A 3 3.69 23.82 -41.47
CA THR A 3 2.54 22.93 -41.56
C THR A 3 2.66 21.88 -40.47
N VAL A 4 1.83 22.00 -39.43
CA VAL A 4 1.75 21.01 -38.36
C VAL A 4 1.28 19.69 -38.96
N LYS A 5 2.06 18.61 -38.79
CA LYS A 5 1.72 17.27 -39.28
C LYS A 5 0.60 16.64 -38.43
N CYS A 6 -0.62 17.13 -38.57
CA CYS A 6 -1.79 16.60 -37.86
C CYS A 6 -2.97 16.42 -38.81
N SER A 7 -3.90 15.53 -38.43
CA SER A 7 -5.07 15.24 -39.26
C SER A 7 -6.03 16.43 -39.29
N ARG A 8 -6.70 16.64 -40.43
CA ARG A 8 -7.72 17.69 -40.60
C ARG A 8 -8.83 17.60 -39.55
N GLY A 9 -9.19 16.38 -39.13
CA GLY A 9 -10.19 16.14 -38.09
C GLY A 9 -9.75 16.64 -36.71
N LEU A 10 -8.46 16.54 -36.36
CA LEU A 10 -7.93 17.09 -35.11
C LEU A 10 -8.00 18.62 -35.12
N ILE A 11 -7.62 19.25 -36.23
CA ILE A 11 -7.67 20.71 -36.41
C ILE A 11 -9.11 21.22 -36.25
N PHE A 12 -10.09 20.57 -36.90
CA PHE A 12 -11.50 20.93 -36.77
C PHE A 12 -12.01 20.82 -35.34
N LYS A 13 -11.69 19.72 -34.64
CA LYS A 13 -12.08 19.52 -33.23
C LYS A 13 -11.43 20.57 -32.32
N GLY A 14 -10.14 20.84 -32.49
CA GLY A 14 -9.43 21.87 -31.72
C GLY A 14 -9.98 23.27 -31.93
N ALA A 15 -10.28 23.65 -33.19
CA ALA A 15 -10.90 24.92 -33.52
C ALA A 15 -12.30 25.06 -32.92
N LYS A 16 -13.10 23.99 -32.93
CA LYS A 16 -14.41 23.95 -32.26
C LYS A 16 -14.27 24.14 -30.75
N MET A 17 -13.37 23.41 -30.09
CA MET A 17 -13.12 23.55 -28.65
C MET A 17 -12.67 24.97 -28.27
N LYS A 18 -11.82 25.60 -29.09
CA LYS A 18 -11.39 26.99 -28.89
C LYS A 18 -12.54 27.99 -29.03
N LYS A 19 -13.45 27.80 -29.99
CA LYS A 19 -14.67 28.61 -30.14
C LYS A 19 -15.61 28.44 -28.95
N ASP A 20 -15.72 27.22 -28.42
CA ASP A 20 -16.53 26.90 -27.25
C ASP A 20 -15.89 27.37 -25.92
N GLY A 21 -14.77 28.11 -25.96
CA GLY A 21 -14.06 28.60 -24.77
C GLY A 21 -13.37 27.52 -23.93
N LYS A 22 -13.26 26.29 -24.46
CA LYS A 22 -12.68 25.15 -23.75
C LYS A 22 -11.17 25.12 -23.91
N TYR A 23 -10.47 24.81 -22.82
CA TYR A 23 -9.03 24.62 -22.83
C TYR A 23 -8.64 23.33 -23.56
N LEU A 24 -7.57 23.40 -24.36
CA LEU A 24 -7.02 22.26 -25.09
C LEU A 24 -6.11 21.44 -24.15
N SER A 25 -6.72 20.69 -23.24
CA SER A 25 -6.02 19.69 -22.43
C SER A 25 -6.11 18.30 -23.05
N ARG A 26 -5.15 17.43 -22.70
CA ARG A 26 -5.28 16.00 -22.96
C ARG A 26 -6.47 15.48 -22.15
N LYS A 27 -7.48 14.93 -22.83
CA LYS A 27 -8.57 14.23 -22.14
C LYS A 27 -7.99 13.02 -21.40
N GLU A 28 -8.41 12.82 -20.15
CA GLU A 28 -8.11 11.59 -19.44
C GLU A 28 -8.58 10.40 -20.27
N GLY A 29 -7.72 9.38 -20.37
CA GLY A 29 -8.09 8.13 -21.01
C GLY A 29 -9.25 7.49 -20.26
N SER A 30 -10.11 6.76 -20.96
CA SER A 30 -11.28 6.11 -20.36
C SER A 30 -10.96 4.97 -19.39
N GLY A 31 -9.67 4.72 -19.09
CA GLY A 31 -9.13 3.74 -18.14
C GLY A 31 -10.12 2.64 -17.77
N GLY A 32 -10.16 1.55 -18.55
CA GLY A 32 -11.19 0.53 -18.41
C GLY A 32 -11.44 0.10 -16.96
N HIS A 33 -12.70 0.00 -16.57
CA HIS A 33 -13.08 -0.38 -15.21
C HIS A 33 -12.99 -1.91 -15.06
N ASN A 34 -12.23 -2.38 -14.07
CA ASN A 34 -12.24 -3.78 -13.65
C ASN A 34 -13.43 -4.04 -12.72
N LEU A 35 -14.46 -4.74 -13.20
CA LEU A 35 -15.68 -5.04 -12.42
C LEU A 35 -15.43 -5.96 -11.21
N LYS A 36 -14.38 -6.80 -11.27
CA LYS A 36 -14.02 -7.73 -10.19
C LYS A 36 -13.21 -7.10 -9.04
N ARG A 37 -12.77 -5.84 -9.19
CA ARG A 37 -11.99 -5.13 -8.19
C ARG A 37 -12.90 -4.11 -7.51
N ASP A 38 -13.78 -4.61 -6.65
CA ASP A 38 -14.78 -3.84 -5.94
C ASP A 38 -14.40 -3.61 -4.47
N SER A 39 -15.22 -2.81 -3.77
CA SER A 39 -15.01 -2.48 -2.36
C SER A 39 -15.19 -3.67 -1.42
N GLU A 40 -16.03 -4.64 -1.80
CA GLU A 40 -16.28 -5.85 -1.02
C GLU A 40 -15.03 -6.74 -0.98
N LEU A 41 -14.44 -7.01 -2.15
CA LEU A 41 -13.19 -7.76 -2.25
C LEU A 41 -12.07 -7.11 -1.43
N TRP A 42 -11.96 -5.77 -1.44
CA TRP A 42 -10.96 -5.08 -0.63
C TRP A 42 -11.19 -5.22 0.87
N GLY A 43 -12.45 -5.15 1.32
CA GLY A 43 -12.81 -5.36 2.72
C GLY A 43 -12.42 -6.75 3.20
N ASP A 44 -12.80 -7.77 2.43
CA ASP A 44 -12.53 -9.17 2.76
C ASP A 44 -11.05 -9.52 2.66
N LEU A 45 -10.35 -9.03 1.63
CA LEU A 45 -8.91 -9.23 1.47
C LEU A 45 -8.15 -8.62 2.66
N LYS A 46 -8.51 -7.41 3.07
CA LYS A 46 -7.91 -6.74 4.24
C LYS A 46 -8.17 -7.52 5.52
N LYS A 47 -9.37 -8.07 5.70
CA LYS A 47 -9.72 -8.92 6.85
C LYS A 47 -8.85 -10.18 6.89
N LYS A 48 -8.74 -10.91 5.76
CA LYS A 48 -7.91 -12.14 5.69
C LYS A 48 -6.43 -11.89 5.94
N ILE A 49 -5.88 -10.79 5.43
CA ILE A 49 -4.49 -10.40 5.69
C ILE A 49 -4.27 -10.10 7.18
N LYS A 50 -5.24 -9.46 7.84
CA LYS A 50 -5.17 -9.17 9.28
C LYS A 50 -5.26 -10.44 10.13
N GLU A 51 -6.11 -11.39 9.74
CA GLU A 51 -6.25 -12.69 10.40
C GLU A 51 -4.98 -13.53 10.28
N ASN A 52 -4.39 -13.60 9.09
CA ASN A 52 -3.15 -14.33 8.86
C ASN A 52 -2.22 -13.58 7.89
N PRO A 53 -1.30 -12.75 8.41
CA PRO A 53 -0.37 -11.97 7.57
C PRO A 53 0.72 -12.83 6.91
N THR A 54 0.82 -14.11 7.25
CA THR A 54 1.81 -15.03 6.66
C THR A 54 1.29 -15.74 5.41
N LYS A 55 0.01 -15.55 5.08
CA LYS A 55 -0.62 -16.19 3.92
C LYS A 55 -0.05 -15.63 2.62
N SER A 56 0.32 -16.52 1.69
CA SER A 56 0.89 -16.10 0.42
C SER A 56 -0.15 -15.47 -0.51
N MET A 57 0.31 -14.61 -1.42
CA MET A 57 -0.55 -13.95 -2.42
C MET A 57 -1.23 -14.95 -3.34
N ASN A 58 -0.54 -16.02 -3.74
CA ASN A 58 -1.11 -17.12 -4.52
C ASN A 58 -2.25 -17.85 -3.77
N ARG A 59 -2.11 -18.08 -2.45
CA ARG A 59 -3.21 -18.68 -1.67
C ARG A 59 -4.42 -17.75 -1.59
N LEU A 60 -4.19 -16.44 -1.44
CA LEU A 60 -5.26 -15.45 -1.47
C LEU A 60 -5.91 -15.38 -2.86
N SER A 61 -5.13 -15.45 -3.93
CA SER A 61 -5.63 -15.39 -5.30
C SER A 61 -6.57 -16.55 -5.62
N ASN A 62 -6.24 -17.77 -5.18
CA ASN A 62 -7.10 -18.94 -5.34
C ASN A 62 -8.39 -18.82 -4.54
N GLU A 63 -8.35 -18.25 -3.33
CA GLU A 63 -9.54 -18.09 -2.49
C GLU A 63 -10.51 -17.02 -2.99
N PHE A 64 -9.98 -15.96 -3.59
CA PHE A 64 -10.79 -14.88 -4.15
C PHE A 64 -11.10 -15.09 -5.65
N TYR A 65 -10.61 -16.18 -6.25
CA TYR A 65 -10.74 -16.47 -7.69
C TYR A 65 -10.28 -15.30 -8.59
N VAL A 66 -9.19 -14.66 -8.17
CA VAL A 66 -8.59 -13.49 -8.81
C VAL A 66 -7.16 -13.84 -9.20
N ASP A 67 -6.63 -13.20 -10.23
CA ASP A 67 -5.22 -13.33 -10.62
C ASP A 67 -4.28 -12.85 -9.50
N GLU A 68 -3.18 -13.58 -9.29
CA GLU A 68 -2.17 -13.24 -8.26
C GLU A 68 -1.60 -11.83 -8.46
N GLY A 69 -1.41 -11.41 -9.70
CA GLY A 69 -0.93 -10.06 -10.04
C GLY A 69 -1.92 -8.95 -9.67
N THR A 70 -3.21 -9.27 -9.56
CA THR A 70 -4.23 -8.32 -9.06
C THR A 70 -4.14 -8.22 -7.54
N ILE A 71 -4.08 -9.34 -6.81
CA ILE A 71 -3.88 -9.33 -5.35
C ILE A 71 -2.60 -8.58 -4.99
N ARG A 72 -1.51 -8.79 -5.73
CA ARG A 72 -0.23 -8.09 -5.51
C ARG A 72 -0.36 -6.57 -5.69
N ARG A 73 -1.08 -6.13 -6.73
CA ARG A 73 -1.36 -4.71 -6.96
C ARG A 73 -2.22 -4.13 -5.86
N ASP A 74 -3.25 -4.83 -5.42
CA ASP A 74 -4.15 -4.37 -4.35
C ASP A 74 -3.40 -4.23 -3.02
N VAL A 75 -2.58 -5.22 -2.66
CA VAL A 75 -1.77 -5.19 -1.45
C VAL A 75 -0.76 -4.03 -1.49
N LYS A 76 -0.10 -3.80 -2.62
CA LYS A 76 0.91 -2.74 -2.74
C LYS A 76 0.30 -1.33 -2.87
N GLU A 77 -0.65 -1.16 -3.78
CA GLU A 77 -1.20 0.14 -4.17
C GLU A 77 -2.37 0.57 -3.31
N ALA A 78 -3.32 -0.34 -3.03
CA ALA A 78 -4.52 0.00 -2.25
C ALA A 78 -4.26 -0.03 -0.74
N PHE A 79 -3.43 -0.97 -0.26
CA PHE A 79 -3.13 -1.10 1.18
C PHE A 79 -1.77 -0.53 1.58
N GLY A 80 -0.89 -0.21 0.64
CA GLY A 80 0.45 0.29 0.95
C GLY A 80 1.35 -0.73 1.66
N LEU A 81 1.03 -2.03 1.52
CA LEU A 81 1.74 -3.10 2.21
C LEU A 81 2.85 -3.69 1.31
N SER A 82 4.00 -3.94 1.92
CA SER A 82 5.11 -4.67 1.30
C SER A 82 5.36 -5.98 2.02
N SER A 83 5.85 -6.99 1.29
CA SER A 83 6.36 -8.20 1.92
C SER A 83 7.56 -7.86 2.82
N TYR A 84 7.48 -8.25 4.09
CA TYR A 84 8.58 -8.13 5.04
C TYR A 84 9.16 -9.50 5.36
N THR A 85 10.47 -9.65 5.21
CA THR A 85 11.19 -10.84 5.68
C THR A 85 11.33 -10.78 7.19
N ARG A 86 10.62 -11.65 7.90
CA ARG A 86 10.75 -11.76 9.35
C ARG A 86 12.13 -12.29 9.72
N THR A 87 12.87 -11.50 10.48
CA THR A 87 14.10 -11.95 11.15
C THR A 87 13.75 -13.03 12.16
N GLN A 88 14.48 -14.13 12.15
CA GLN A 88 14.31 -15.19 13.14
C GLN A 88 14.88 -14.72 14.49
N HIS A 89 14.11 -14.90 15.55
CA HIS A 89 14.53 -14.61 16.93
C HIS A 89 14.18 -15.79 17.83
N HIS A 90 14.86 -15.87 18.96
CA HIS A 90 14.57 -16.87 19.99
C HIS A 90 13.15 -16.68 20.54
N LEU A 91 12.35 -17.76 20.53
CA LEU A 91 11.01 -17.76 21.09
C LEU A 91 11.10 -17.67 22.62
N LEU A 92 10.59 -16.58 23.21
CA LEU A 92 10.64 -16.40 24.66
C LEU A 92 9.57 -17.24 25.35
N THR A 93 10.00 -18.06 26.31
CA THR A 93 9.11 -18.68 27.29
C THR A 93 8.50 -17.62 28.21
N ASP A 94 7.40 -17.93 28.87
CA ASP A 94 6.73 -16.97 29.75
C ASP A 94 7.59 -16.56 30.95
N THR A 95 8.43 -17.47 31.45
CA THR A 95 9.45 -17.18 32.47
C THR A 95 10.46 -16.15 32.00
N LEU A 96 10.96 -16.27 30.76
CA LEU A 96 11.91 -15.32 30.18
C LEU A 96 11.27 -13.95 29.93
N LYS A 97 9.99 -13.91 29.54
CA LYS A 97 9.23 -12.65 29.39
C LYS A 97 9.13 -11.92 30.72
N GLU A 98 8.80 -12.62 31.80
CA GLU A 98 8.69 -12.01 33.13
C GLU A 98 10.05 -11.49 33.63
N MET A 99 11.11 -12.29 33.49
CA MET A 99 12.47 -11.86 33.85
C MET A 99 12.91 -10.61 33.07
N ARG A 100 12.60 -10.56 31.75
CA ARG A 100 12.88 -9.37 30.93
C ARG A 100 12.07 -8.17 31.40
N LEU A 101 10.78 -8.34 31.71
CA LEU A 101 9.91 -7.27 32.20
C LEU A 101 10.45 -6.67 33.50
N GLN A 102 10.84 -7.52 34.46
CA GLN A 102 11.42 -7.07 35.73
C GLN A 102 12.74 -6.31 35.54
N ARG A 103 13.62 -6.78 34.64
CA ARG A 103 14.84 -6.07 34.28
C ARG A 103 14.54 -4.71 33.64
N CYS A 104 13.62 -4.65 32.68
CA CYS A 104 13.22 -3.40 32.03
C CYS A 104 12.64 -2.39 33.03
N LYS A 105 11.81 -2.83 33.99
CA LYS A 105 11.29 -1.96 35.07
C LYS A 105 12.43 -1.36 35.90
N LYS A 106 13.42 -2.17 36.29
CA LYS A 106 14.59 -1.72 37.06
C LYS A 106 15.44 -0.72 36.27
N VAL A 107 15.77 -1.03 35.02
CA VAL A 107 16.54 -0.15 34.13
C VAL A 107 15.79 1.17 33.92
N ARG A 108 14.48 1.12 33.67
CA ARG A 108 13.65 2.32 33.51
C ARG A 108 13.63 3.19 34.77
N ALA A 109 13.51 2.58 35.95
CA ALA A 109 13.57 3.30 37.23
C ALA A 109 14.95 3.95 37.44
N PHE A 110 16.03 3.23 37.11
CA PHE A 110 17.38 3.75 37.18
C PHE A 110 17.59 4.95 36.25
N ILE A 111 17.20 4.85 34.97
CA ILE A 111 17.30 5.96 34.00
C ILE A 111 16.50 7.18 34.50
N LYS A 112 15.30 6.96 35.04
CA LYS A 112 14.46 8.05 35.57
C LYS A 112 15.10 8.76 36.77
N ALA A 113 15.83 8.02 37.61
CA ALA A 113 16.55 8.59 38.75
C ALA A 113 17.88 9.26 38.35
N ASN A 114 18.46 8.88 37.20
CA ASN A 114 19.78 9.31 36.74
C ASN A 114 19.71 9.99 35.36
N THR A 115 18.73 10.89 35.19
CA THR A 115 18.45 11.57 33.91
C THR A 115 19.58 12.48 33.43
N SER A 116 20.44 12.95 34.34
CA SER A 116 21.60 13.81 34.02
C SER A 116 22.82 13.04 33.49
N THR A 117 22.92 11.74 33.77
CA THR A 117 24.06 10.88 33.40
C THR A 117 23.76 9.91 32.27
N CYS A 118 22.49 9.55 32.06
CA CYS A 118 22.08 8.65 30.98
C CYS A 118 21.57 9.42 29.76
N VAL A 119 22.45 9.68 28.78
CA VAL A 119 22.03 10.10 27.43
C VAL A 119 21.54 8.86 26.67
N LEU A 120 20.26 8.86 26.30
CA LEU A 120 19.71 7.84 25.40
C LEU A 120 20.23 8.14 23.99
N VAL A 121 21.09 7.28 23.46
CA VAL A 121 21.51 7.25 22.05
C VAL A 121 20.52 6.41 21.25
#